data_AF-A0A7C4PKJ4-F1
#
_entry.id   AF-A0A7C4PKJ4-F1
#
_cell.length_a   1.000
_cell.length_b   1.000
_cell.length_c   1.000
_cell.angle_alpha   90.00
_cell.angle_beta   90.00
_cell.angle_gamma   90.00
#
_symmetry.space_group_name_H-M   'P 1'
#
loop_
_entity.id
_entity.type
_entity.pdbx_description
1 polymer ?
#
loop_
_entity_poly.entity_id
_entity_poly.type
_entity_poly.pdbx_seq_one_letter_code
_entity_poly.pdbx_strand_id
1 'polypeptide(L)'
;MYRLFWRWIVPVALAAGGWLAAAAPAHAQSAEPYTGAPLCVPEAYPSEVNGCLAYGPSAQLREWARIGLTYPPRPLPAVRPPAELTHSPVFIAKINLPADQPAPLYATLDDAVSGANPVRFIAPGKGLRYVSYINVERVNDKPYVQLKTGEWMRASPAAYSSFQGLLFSRNPATSFGWLVDHTRARSAPGYASPEVGELLYRETPVQVYQIVMKDGVEWFQIGFDQWIERRFIRVVTVNPTPPEGVDNNRWIEVNLYEQTLTVYENGRLLFATMVATGGEPFYTRPGLFKIYQKKPLETMQGAFEADRSDFYYLEDVPWTMYFDQARALHGAYWRAWYGFAGTHGCVNLSIGDAAWLYQWAREGDWVYVWDPSGKTPTDPSFYTAGGA
;
A
#
# COMPACT_ATOMS: atom_id res chain seq x y z
N MET A 1 -38.87 -13.38 56.81
CA MET A 1 -39.60 -14.25 57.75
C MET A 1 -41.09 -13.95 57.62
N TYR A 2 -41.93 -14.98 57.82
CA TYR A 2 -43.37 -15.09 57.53
C TYR A 2 -43.71 -15.30 56.04
N ARG A 3 -44.52 -16.29 55.63
CA ARG A 3 -45.03 -17.54 56.23
C ARG A 3 -45.66 -18.33 55.06
N LEU A 4 -45.34 -19.60 54.85
CA LEU A 4 -46.24 -20.53 54.13
C LEU A 4 -47.42 -20.88 55.05
N PHE A 5 -48.63 -21.04 54.53
CA PHE A 5 -49.49 -22.18 54.89
C PHE A 5 -50.55 -22.43 53.80
N TRP A 6 -50.66 -23.72 53.46
CA TRP A 6 -51.48 -24.35 52.45
C TRP A 6 -52.91 -24.60 52.96
N ARG A 7 -53.92 -24.55 52.07
CA ARG A 7 -55.23 -25.19 52.25
C ARG A 7 -55.80 -25.73 50.92
N TRP A 8 -55.65 -27.04 50.77
CA TRP A 8 -56.61 -28.07 50.29
C TRP A 8 -58.10 -27.69 50.51
N ILE A 9 -59.14 -28.01 49.71
CA ILE A 9 -59.55 -29.15 48.85
C ILE A 9 -60.77 -28.66 48.02
N VAL A 10 -61.13 -29.31 46.90
CA VAL A 10 -62.48 -29.89 46.60
C VAL A 10 -62.47 -30.54 45.21
N PRO A 11 -63.09 -31.72 45.03
CA PRO A 11 -62.85 -32.60 43.89
C PRO A 11 -63.77 -32.32 42.71
N VAL A 12 -63.27 -32.69 41.53
CA VAL A 12 -63.94 -32.60 40.22
C VAL A 12 -64.91 -33.78 40.08
N ALA A 13 -66.19 -33.47 39.85
CA ALA A 13 -67.18 -34.43 39.38
C ALA A 13 -67.28 -34.32 37.84
N LEU A 14 -66.95 -35.44 37.17
CA LEU A 14 -67.08 -35.64 35.74
C LEU A 14 -68.56 -35.68 35.33
N ALA A 15 -68.96 -34.80 34.41
CA ALA A 15 -70.17 -34.96 33.61
C ALA A 15 -69.77 -35.22 32.16
N ALA A 16 -70.08 -36.45 31.70
CA ALA A 16 -69.90 -36.89 30.33
C ALA A 16 -70.94 -36.22 29.42
N GLY A 17 -70.52 -35.22 28.65
CA GLY A 17 -71.27 -34.64 27.55
C GLY A 17 -70.61 -35.02 26.23
N GLY A 18 -71.08 -36.09 25.60
CA GLY A 18 -70.66 -36.47 24.25
C GLY A 18 -71.17 -35.46 23.23
N TRP A 19 -70.27 -34.64 22.69
CA TRP A 19 -70.49 -33.88 21.46
C TRP A 19 -69.66 -34.54 20.37
N LEU A 20 -70.32 -35.34 19.53
CA LEU A 20 -69.76 -35.76 18.25
C LEU A 20 -69.80 -34.53 17.32
N ALA A 21 -68.77 -33.70 17.38
CA ALA A 21 -68.51 -32.74 16.32
C ALA A 21 -68.03 -33.53 15.09
N ALA A 22 -68.85 -33.60 14.05
CA ALA A 22 -68.41 -34.07 12.75
C ALA A 22 -67.24 -33.18 12.29
N ALA A 23 -66.05 -33.75 12.17
CA ALA A 23 -64.92 -33.06 11.57
C ALA A 23 -65.29 -32.75 10.11
N ALA A 24 -65.50 -31.46 9.80
CA ALA A 24 -65.56 -31.03 8.41
C ALA A 24 -64.23 -31.41 7.73
N PRO A 25 -64.24 -31.94 6.49
CA PRO A 25 -63.00 -32.20 5.78
C PRO A 25 -62.27 -30.87 5.60
N ALA A 26 -61.11 -30.76 6.24
CA ALA A 26 -60.20 -29.65 6.01
C ALA A 26 -59.82 -29.69 4.52
N HIS A 27 -60.37 -28.77 3.74
CA HIS A 27 -59.87 -28.52 2.40
C HIS A 27 -58.48 -27.93 2.55
N ALA A 28 -57.48 -28.62 2.00
CA ALA A 28 -56.13 -28.10 1.91
C ALA A 28 -56.19 -26.70 1.29
N GLN A 29 -55.69 -25.71 2.02
CA GLN A 29 -55.51 -24.36 1.51
C GLN A 29 -54.50 -24.40 0.37
N SER A 30 -54.94 -23.89 -0.79
CA SER A 30 -54.16 -23.47 -1.96
C SER A 30 -53.21 -24.50 -2.59
N ALA A 31 -53.43 -24.74 -3.88
CA ALA A 31 -52.37 -25.15 -4.79
C ALA A 31 -51.10 -24.33 -4.51
N GLU A 32 -49.95 -24.99 -4.37
CA GLU A 32 -48.67 -24.30 -4.27
C GLU A 32 -48.56 -23.29 -5.43
N PRO A 33 -48.21 -22.02 -5.17
CA PRO A 33 -48.05 -21.02 -6.21
C PRO A 33 -46.78 -21.26 -7.05
N TYR A 34 -45.99 -22.28 -6.73
CA TYR A 34 -44.69 -22.53 -7.34
C TYR A 34 -44.87 -23.24 -8.69
N THR A 35 -44.83 -22.46 -9.76
CA THR A 35 -44.62 -22.96 -11.11
C THR A 35 -43.16 -23.42 -11.27
N GLY A 36 -42.83 -24.56 -10.65
CA GLY A 36 -42.01 -25.66 -11.18
C GLY A 36 -40.58 -25.44 -11.70
N ALA A 37 -39.99 -24.25 -11.64
CA ALA A 37 -38.59 -24.08 -12.05
C ALA A 37 -37.65 -24.58 -10.93
N PRO A 38 -36.73 -25.52 -11.22
CA PRO A 38 -35.77 -26.03 -10.22
C PRO A 38 -34.84 -24.91 -9.74
N LEU A 39 -34.29 -25.01 -8.53
CA LEU A 39 -33.23 -24.10 -8.10
C LEU A 39 -31.95 -24.36 -8.92
N CYS A 40 -31.24 -23.30 -9.29
CA CYS A 40 -29.94 -23.47 -9.92
C CYS A 40 -28.96 -24.11 -8.94
N VAL A 41 -28.05 -24.96 -9.43
CA VAL A 41 -26.96 -25.46 -8.59
C VAL A 41 -26.09 -24.29 -8.10
N PRO A 42 -25.47 -24.37 -6.91
CA PRO A 42 -24.65 -23.27 -6.38
C PRO A 42 -23.41 -23.00 -7.24
N GLU A 43 -23.54 -22.08 -8.20
CA GLU A 43 -22.47 -21.62 -9.07
C GLU A 43 -22.61 -20.12 -9.38
N ALA A 44 -21.50 -19.49 -9.74
CA ALA A 44 -21.47 -18.10 -10.19
C ALA A 44 -21.88 -18.01 -11.67
N TYR A 45 -23.16 -17.76 -11.93
CA TYR A 45 -23.67 -17.60 -13.29
C TYR A 45 -23.51 -16.16 -13.82
N PRO A 46 -22.83 -15.96 -14.96
CA PRO A 46 -22.59 -14.62 -15.52
C PRO A 46 -23.84 -13.98 -16.14
N SER A 47 -24.87 -14.77 -16.45
CA SER A 47 -26.14 -14.32 -17.03
C SER A 47 -27.32 -15.04 -16.37
N GLU A 48 -28.55 -14.60 -16.67
CA GLU A 48 -29.74 -15.36 -16.28
C GLU A 48 -29.67 -16.78 -16.87
N VAL A 49 -29.91 -17.77 -16.00
CA VAL A 49 -29.92 -19.17 -16.40
C VAL A 49 -31.36 -19.55 -16.71
N ASN A 50 -31.64 -19.74 -18.00
CA ASN A 50 -32.96 -20.21 -18.43
C ASN A 50 -33.18 -21.64 -17.93
N GLY A 51 -34.30 -21.87 -17.24
CA GLY A 51 -34.70 -23.20 -16.75
C GLY A 51 -34.35 -23.50 -15.30
N CYS A 52 -33.80 -22.55 -14.53
CA CYS A 52 -33.70 -22.66 -13.08
C CYS A 52 -33.81 -21.29 -12.37
N LEU A 53 -34.19 -21.30 -11.10
CA LEU A 53 -34.28 -20.12 -10.26
C LEU A 53 -33.00 -19.95 -9.45
N ALA A 54 -32.29 -18.84 -9.68
CA ALA A 54 -31.11 -18.48 -8.91
C ALA A 54 -31.49 -17.88 -7.55
N TYR A 55 -32.08 -18.69 -6.66
CA TYR A 55 -32.38 -18.35 -5.26
C TYR A 55 -31.43 -19.06 -4.28
N GLY A 56 -31.40 -18.58 -3.02
CA GLY A 56 -30.57 -19.16 -1.97
C GLY A 56 -29.07 -19.04 -2.28
N PRO A 57 -28.26 -20.11 -2.11
CA PRO A 57 -26.81 -20.06 -2.34
C PRO A 57 -26.42 -19.57 -3.74
N SER A 58 -27.18 -19.92 -4.77
CA SER A 58 -26.91 -19.52 -6.16
C SER A 58 -27.16 -18.03 -6.38
N ALA A 59 -28.11 -17.43 -5.65
CA ALA A 59 -28.31 -15.98 -5.65
C ALA A 59 -27.10 -15.26 -5.03
N GLN A 60 -26.62 -15.78 -3.90
CA GLN A 60 -25.49 -15.20 -3.16
C GLN A 60 -24.19 -15.25 -3.98
N LEU A 61 -23.90 -16.41 -4.60
CA LEU A 61 -22.74 -16.58 -5.48
C LEU A 61 -22.78 -15.64 -6.68
N ARG A 62 -23.98 -15.40 -7.25
CA ARG A 62 -24.15 -14.44 -8.34
C ARG A 62 -23.88 -13.00 -7.89
N GLU A 63 -24.34 -12.63 -6.69
CA GLU A 63 -24.11 -11.28 -6.15
C GLU A 63 -22.63 -11.04 -5.87
N TRP A 64 -21.93 -12.00 -5.27
CA TRP A 64 -20.48 -11.91 -5.09
C TRP A 64 -19.74 -11.86 -6.43
N ALA A 65 -20.15 -12.65 -7.42
CA ALA A 65 -19.52 -12.66 -8.73
C ALA A 65 -19.64 -11.31 -9.45
N ARG A 66 -20.71 -10.54 -9.24
CA ARG A 66 -20.88 -9.18 -9.82
C ARG A 66 -19.82 -8.19 -9.34
N ILE A 67 -19.32 -8.36 -8.12
CA ILE A 67 -18.28 -7.51 -7.53
C ILE A 67 -16.88 -8.13 -7.65
N GLY A 68 -16.75 -9.23 -8.43
CA GLY A 68 -15.50 -9.95 -8.62
C GLY A 68 -15.07 -10.85 -7.46
N LEU A 69 -15.91 -10.99 -6.42
CA LEU A 69 -15.67 -11.90 -5.31
C LEU A 69 -16.16 -13.30 -5.69
N THR A 70 -15.25 -14.27 -5.80
CA THR A 70 -15.59 -15.65 -6.19
C THR A 70 -15.46 -16.61 -5.03
N TYR A 71 -16.17 -17.74 -5.08
CA TYR A 71 -15.98 -18.85 -4.17
C TYR A 71 -15.51 -20.10 -4.95
N PRO A 72 -14.30 -20.64 -4.69
CA PRO A 72 -13.28 -20.07 -3.79
C PRO A 72 -12.73 -18.72 -4.30
N PRO A 73 -12.16 -17.88 -3.41
CA PRO A 73 -11.52 -16.63 -3.81
C PRO A 73 -10.42 -16.86 -4.84
N ARG A 74 -10.47 -16.11 -5.94
CA ARG A 74 -9.38 -16.11 -6.93
C ARG A 74 -8.31 -15.11 -6.49
N PRO A 75 -7.03 -15.51 -6.39
CA PRO A 75 -5.97 -14.58 -6.06
C PRO A 75 -5.72 -13.60 -7.21
N LEU A 76 -5.05 -12.49 -6.89
CA LEU A 76 -4.52 -11.58 -7.90
C LEU A 76 -3.65 -12.35 -8.90
N PRO A 77 -3.70 -12.01 -10.20
CA PRO A 77 -2.86 -12.62 -11.22
C PRO A 77 -1.42 -12.09 -11.16
N ALA A 78 -0.84 -12.06 -9.96
CA ALA A 78 0.38 -11.35 -9.65
C ALA A 78 1.35 -12.14 -8.77
N VAL A 79 2.64 -11.81 -8.89
CA VAL A 79 3.73 -12.38 -8.11
C VAL A 79 4.65 -11.26 -7.62
N ARG A 80 5.43 -11.50 -6.57
CA ARG A 80 6.48 -10.54 -6.19
C ARG A 80 7.61 -10.56 -7.23
N PRO A 81 8.29 -9.43 -7.49
CA PRO A 81 9.54 -9.42 -8.23
C PRO A 81 10.59 -10.36 -7.61
N PRO A 82 11.65 -10.73 -8.36
CA PRO A 82 12.75 -11.53 -7.83
C PRO A 82 13.33 -10.93 -6.55
N ALA A 83 13.61 -11.77 -5.55
CA ALA A 83 14.06 -11.33 -4.23
C ALA A 83 15.46 -10.68 -4.28
N GLU A 84 16.27 -11.04 -5.27
CA GLU A 84 17.62 -10.51 -5.48
C GLU A 84 17.61 -9.01 -5.78
N LEU A 85 16.52 -8.48 -6.33
CA LEU A 85 16.36 -7.05 -6.58
C LEU A 85 16.30 -6.24 -5.28
N THR A 86 15.92 -6.86 -4.16
CA THR A 86 15.89 -6.18 -2.86
C THR A 86 17.27 -5.82 -2.35
N HIS A 87 18.34 -6.43 -2.89
CA HIS A 87 19.70 -6.13 -2.46
C HIS A 87 20.16 -4.78 -3.02
N SER A 88 20.57 -3.89 -2.11
CA SER A 88 21.22 -2.64 -2.49
C SER A 88 22.52 -2.92 -3.25
N PRO A 89 22.80 -2.21 -4.36
CA PRO A 89 24.06 -2.34 -5.10
C PRO A 89 25.27 -1.78 -4.32
N VAL A 90 25.03 -1.10 -3.20
CA VAL A 90 26.05 -0.52 -2.32
C VAL A 90 25.73 -0.83 -0.86
N PHE A 91 26.76 -0.95 -0.02
CA PHE A 91 26.56 -1.00 1.42
C PHE A 91 26.34 0.43 1.95
N ILE A 92 25.35 0.58 2.81
CA ILE A 92 24.90 1.89 3.31
C ILE A 92 25.06 1.96 4.82
N ALA A 93 25.58 3.09 5.30
CA ALA A 93 25.67 3.40 6.72
C ALA A 93 25.03 4.74 7.05
N LYS A 94 24.38 4.80 8.22
CA LYS A 94 23.83 6.03 8.78
C LYS A 94 24.88 6.73 9.64
N ILE A 95 25.04 8.03 9.42
CA ILE A 95 25.92 8.87 10.26
C ILE A 95 25.25 9.05 11.63
N ASN A 96 25.92 8.62 12.72
CA ASN A 96 25.39 8.67 14.09
C ASN A 96 25.96 9.85 14.88
N LEU A 97 25.97 11.03 14.27
CA LEU A 97 26.37 12.27 14.94
C LEU A 97 25.16 13.17 15.12
N PRO A 98 25.15 14.00 16.19
CA PRO A 98 24.16 15.05 16.36
C PRO A 98 24.00 15.90 15.09
N ALA A 99 22.77 16.30 14.80
CA ALA A 99 22.43 17.04 13.59
C ALA A 99 23.21 18.36 13.44
N ASP A 100 23.51 19.01 14.56
CA ASP A 100 24.27 20.26 14.65
C ASP A 100 25.78 20.08 14.48
N GLN A 101 26.28 18.85 14.40
CA GLN A 101 27.70 18.56 14.28
C GLN A 101 28.09 18.13 12.86
N PRO A 102 29.16 18.71 12.28
CA PRO A 102 29.72 18.19 11.04
C PRO A 102 30.26 16.77 11.27
N ALA A 103 30.17 15.92 10.25
CA ALA A 103 30.69 14.56 10.33
C ALA A 103 32.12 14.51 9.76
N PRO A 104 33.15 14.33 10.60
CA PRO A 104 34.53 14.27 10.14
C PRO A 104 34.81 12.95 9.39
N LEU A 105 35.62 13.08 8.35
CA LEU A 105 36.24 11.98 7.63
C LEU A 105 37.75 12.04 7.85
N TYR A 106 38.36 10.87 7.94
CA TYR A 106 39.75 10.69 8.34
C TYR A 106 40.52 9.88 7.29
N ALA A 107 41.81 10.12 7.13
CA ALA A 107 42.63 9.36 6.17
C ALA A 107 42.86 7.91 6.63
N THR A 108 42.90 7.68 7.94
CA THR A 108 43.20 6.38 8.55
C THR A 108 42.14 5.97 9.56
N LEU A 109 42.05 4.67 9.84
CA LEU A 109 41.19 4.15 10.91
C LEU A 109 41.63 4.65 12.29
N ASP A 110 42.94 4.75 12.56
CA ASP A 110 43.46 5.20 13.86
C ASP A 110 43.10 6.68 14.14
N ASP A 111 43.19 7.54 13.13
CA ASP A 111 42.73 8.93 13.20
C ASP A 111 41.22 8.99 13.44
N ALA A 112 40.44 8.15 12.76
CA ALA A 112 39.00 8.06 12.99
C ALA A 112 38.64 7.59 14.41
N VAL A 113 39.41 6.65 14.95
CA VAL A 113 39.22 6.09 16.30
C VAL A 113 39.57 7.10 17.38
N SER A 114 40.68 7.84 17.19
CA SER A 114 41.13 8.88 18.11
C SER A 114 40.36 10.20 17.96
N GLY A 115 39.71 10.42 16.82
CA GLY A 115 39.05 11.68 16.48
C GLY A 115 40.04 12.81 16.13
N ALA A 116 41.26 12.46 15.71
CA ALA A 116 42.32 13.40 15.39
C ALA A 116 42.50 13.58 13.87
N ASN A 117 43.01 14.72 13.43
CA ASN A 117 43.43 14.98 12.03
C ASN A 117 42.34 14.69 10.95
N PRO A 118 41.13 15.26 11.05
CA PRO A 118 40.12 15.09 10.01
C PRO A 118 40.59 15.73 8.69
N VAL A 119 40.41 15.01 7.58
CA VAL A 119 40.79 15.47 6.23
C VAL A 119 39.65 16.18 5.51
N ARG A 120 38.40 15.87 5.88
CA ARG A 120 37.19 16.44 5.30
C ARG A 120 36.04 16.36 6.29
N PHE A 121 34.98 17.13 6.03
CA PHE A 121 33.73 17.07 6.78
C PHE A 121 32.52 16.97 5.84
N ILE A 122 31.51 16.21 6.25
CA ILE A 122 30.13 16.34 5.74
C ILE A 122 29.40 17.35 6.64
N ALA A 123 28.69 18.28 6.04
CA ALA A 123 28.05 19.38 6.76
C ALA A 123 27.02 18.90 7.82
N PRO A 124 26.81 19.68 8.90
CA PRO A 124 25.71 19.46 9.83
C PRO A 124 24.36 19.71 9.14
N GLY A 125 23.31 19.09 9.66
CA GLY A 125 21.93 19.26 9.24
C GLY A 125 21.00 18.31 9.97
N LYS A 126 19.75 18.74 10.18
CA LYS A 126 18.65 17.92 10.72
C LYS A 126 18.11 16.93 9.69
N GLY A 127 18.50 17.09 8.42
CA GLY A 127 18.16 16.17 7.34
C GLY A 127 18.84 14.79 7.49
N LEU A 128 18.47 13.90 6.58
CA LEU A 128 19.02 12.55 6.54
C LEU A 128 20.49 12.58 6.10
N ARG A 129 21.36 11.88 6.83
CA ARG A 129 22.78 11.77 6.51
C ARG A 129 23.23 10.32 6.45
N TYR A 130 23.51 9.84 5.24
CA TYR A 130 23.93 8.48 4.94
C TYR A 130 25.11 8.47 3.96
N VAL A 131 26.00 7.50 4.16
CA VAL A 131 27.17 7.28 3.33
C VAL A 131 27.17 5.87 2.78
N SER A 132 27.82 5.69 1.64
CA SER A 132 28.13 4.36 1.11
C SER A 132 29.50 3.92 1.63
N TYR A 133 29.70 2.62 1.80
CA TYR A 133 30.97 2.09 2.28
C TYR A 133 31.39 0.80 1.58
N ILE A 134 32.69 0.51 1.63
CA ILE A 134 33.30 -0.71 1.08
C ILE A 134 33.86 -1.63 2.16
N ASN A 135 34.17 -1.10 3.34
CA ASN A 135 34.61 -1.87 4.51
C ASN A 135 34.00 -1.32 5.80
N VAL A 136 33.88 -2.16 6.83
CA VAL A 136 33.47 -1.77 8.17
C VAL A 136 34.34 -2.46 9.21
N GLU A 137 34.92 -1.67 10.11
CA GLU A 137 35.71 -2.15 11.25
C GLU A 137 35.02 -1.78 12.56
N ARG A 138 35.13 -2.65 13.56
CA ARG A 138 34.55 -2.40 14.89
C ARG A 138 35.68 -2.26 15.90
N VAL A 139 35.79 -1.07 16.47
CA VAL A 139 36.76 -0.78 17.54
C VAL A 139 35.99 -0.36 18.78
N ASN A 140 36.16 -1.10 19.89
CA ASN A 140 35.42 -0.89 21.14
C ASN A 140 33.89 -0.84 20.92
N ASP A 141 33.35 -1.82 20.18
CA ASP A 141 31.93 -1.94 19.80
C ASP A 141 31.35 -0.79 18.98
N LYS A 142 32.20 0.10 18.48
CA LYS A 142 31.80 1.23 17.66
C LYS A 142 32.16 0.96 16.19
N PRO A 143 31.19 1.00 15.26
CA PRO A 143 31.46 0.80 13.84
C PRO A 143 32.13 2.04 13.23
N TYR A 144 33.14 1.79 12.42
CA TYR A 144 33.81 2.72 11.54
C TYR A 144 33.74 2.18 10.13
N VAL A 145 33.31 3.00 9.19
CA VAL A 145 33.15 2.60 7.80
C VAL A 145 34.19 3.27 6.93
N GLN A 146 34.67 2.55 5.93
CA GLN A 146 35.56 3.07 4.91
C GLN A 146 34.76 3.38 3.65
N LEU A 147 34.78 4.63 3.21
CA LEU A 147 34.11 5.09 2.00
C LEU A 147 34.89 4.63 0.76
N LYS A 148 34.26 4.70 -0.42
CA LYS A 148 34.92 4.40 -1.72
C LYS A 148 36.14 5.28 -2.00
N THR A 149 36.18 6.47 -1.41
CA THR A 149 37.31 7.41 -1.47
C THR A 149 38.52 6.96 -0.64
N GLY A 150 38.38 5.92 0.19
CA GLY A 150 39.40 5.42 1.10
C GLY A 150 39.34 6.06 2.50
N GLU A 151 38.58 7.15 2.65
CA GLU A 151 38.37 7.87 3.91
C GLU A 151 37.59 7.01 4.92
N TRP A 152 37.89 7.17 6.20
CA TRP A 152 37.23 6.51 7.32
C TRP A 152 36.32 7.46 8.08
N MET A 153 35.20 6.96 8.58
CA MET A 153 34.35 7.72 9.49
C MET A 153 33.53 6.85 10.42
N ARG A 154 33.02 7.45 11.49
CA ARG A 154 32.05 6.83 12.40
C ARG A 154 30.65 6.83 11.79
N ALA A 155 30.16 5.66 11.40
CA ALA A 155 28.79 5.45 10.93
C ALA A 155 28.36 4.00 11.20
N SER A 156 27.06 3.74 11.33
CA SER A 156 26.53 2.39 11.54
C SER A 156 25.91 1.85 10.26
N PRO A 157 26.21 0.60 9.85
CA PRO A 157 25.47 -0.07 8.79
C PRO A 157 23.96 0.04 9.02
N ALA A 158 23.23 0.38 7.96
CA ALA A 158 21.80 0.65 8.01
C ALA A 158 21.01 -0.46 7.32
N ALA A 159 19.98 -0.96 8.02
CA ALA A 159 18.97 -1.81 7.40
C ALA A 159 17.97 -0.95 6.60
N TYR A 160 17.55 -1.48 5.46
CA TYR A 160 16.56 -0.88 4.57
C TYR A 160 15.38 -1.82 4.36
N SER A 161 14.30 -1.30 3.79
CA SER A 161 13.09 -2.09 3.56
C SER A 161 13.30 -3.13 2.45
N SER A 162 12.86 -4.36 2.70
CA SER A 162 12.73 -5.44 1.71
C SER A 162 11.33 -5.49 1.08
N PHE A 163 10.49 -4.48 1.34
CA PHE A 163 9.19 -4.34 0.70
C PHE A 163 9.32 -4.45 -0.82
N GLN A 164 8.39 -5.16 -1.44
CA GLN A 164 8.25 -5.21 -2.88
C GLN A 164 6.78 -5.13 -3.26
N GLY A 165 6.52 -4.48 -4.39
CA GLY A 165 5.24 -4.47 -5.06
C GLY A 165 4.92 -5.81 -5.73
N LEU A 166 4.12 -5.74 -6.78
CA LEU A 166 3.57 -6.90 -7.49
C LEU A 166 3.78 -6.76 -9.00
N LEU A 167 4.18 -7.86 -9.64
CA LEU A 167 4.22 -8.05 -11.10
C LEU A 167 2.98 -8.77 -11.58
N PHE A 168 2.38 -8.31 -12.66
CA PHE A 168 1.09 -8.80 -13.13
C PHE A 168 1.22 -9.59 -14.44
N SER A 169 0.63 -10.78 -14.47
CA SER A 169 0.55 -11.61 -15.68
C SER A 169 -0.57 -11.16 -16.64
N ARG A 170 -1.63 -10.57 -16.09
CA ARG A 170 -2.76 -9.96 -16.79
C ARG A 170 -3.39 -8.88 -15.92
N ASN A 171 -4.19 -8.00 -16.52
CA ASN A 171 -4.94 -7.00 -15.77
C ASN A 171 -5.87 -7.69 -14.76
N PRO A 172 -5.83 -7.33 -13.46
CA PRO A 172 -6.79 -7.85 -12.49
C PRO A 172 -8.19 -7.30 -12.78
N ALA A 173 -9.20 -8.09 -12.46
CA ALA A 173 -10.61 -7.70 -12.64
C ALA A 173 -11.14 -6.81 -11.51
N THR A 174 -10.43 -6.78 -10.39
CA THR A 174 -10.77 -6.03 -9.17
C THR A 174 -9.65 -5.05 -8.87
N SER A 175 -10.00 -3.96 -8.16
CA SER A 175 -9.00 -3.12 -7.52
C SER A 175 -8.24 -3.92 -6.47
N PHE A 176 -7.06 -3.44 -6.11
CA PHE A 176 -6.24 -4.06 -5.08
C PHE A 176 -5.46 -3.00 -4.34
N GLY A 177 -4.70 -3.38 -3.32
CA GLY A 177 -3.96 -2.42 -2.54
C GLY A 177 -3.06 -3.07 -1.53
N TRP A 178 -2.49 -2.23 -0.66
CA TRP A 178 -1.68 -2.68 0.46
C TRP A 178 -2.13 -2.03 1.74
N LEU A 179 -1.95 -2.76 2.83
CA LEU A 179 -2.10 -2.24 4.16
C LEU A 179 -0.96 -1.26 4.48
N VAL A 180 -1.28 -0.09 5.01
CA VAL A 180 -0.29 0.90 5.47
C VAL A 180 -0.12 0.93 6.98
N ASP A 181 -0.96 0.19 7.72
CA ASP A 181 -0.75 -0.10 9.14
C ASP A 181 -1.44 -1.42 9.51
N HIS A 182 -1.25 -1.86 10.75
CA HIS A 182 -1.79 -3.09 11.28
C HIS A 182 -3.26 -2.90 11.67
N THR A 183 -4.11 -3.85 11.29
CA THR A 183 -5.53 -3.77 11.59
C THR A 183 -6.20 -5.14 11.53
N ARG A 184 -7.37 -5.27 12.16
CA ARG A 184 -8.30 -6.39 11.94
C ARG A 184 -9.45 -5.91 11.08
N ALA A 185 -9.91 -6.76 10.17
CA ALA A 185 -11.09 -6.47 9.37
C ALA A 185 -12.34 -6.44 10.26
N ARG A 186 -13.40 -5.77 9.80
CA ARG A 186 -14.71 -5.76 10.46
C ARG A 186 -15.74 -6.53 9.64
N SER A 187 -16.73 -7.12 10.31
CA SER A 187 -17.77 -7.93 9.65
C SER A 187 -18.64 -7.14 8.67
N ALA A 188 -18.77 -5.83 8.89
CA ALA A 188 -19.49 -4.89 8.03
C ALA A 188 -18.87 -3.48 8.18
N PRO A 189 -19.13 -2.54 7.25
CA PRO A 189 -18.69 -1.16 7.39
C PRO A 189 -19.14 -0.54 8.71
N GLY A 190 -18.26 0.20 9.38
CA GLY A 190 -18.55 0.97 10.59
C GLY A 190 -17.87 0.44 11.86
N TYR A 191 -17.53 1.34 12.78
CA TYR A 191 -16.80 1.02 14.01
C TYR A 191 -17.58 0.18 15.03
N ALA A 192 -18.90 0.16 14.93
CA ALA A 192 -19.74 -0.69 15.78
C ALA A 192 -19.73 -2.18 15.36
N SER A 193 -19.30 -2.47 14.13
CA SER A 193 -19.23 -3.84 13.62
C SER A 193 -18.10 -4.62 14.30
N PRO A 194 -18.33 -5.88 14.73
CA PRO A 194 -17.29 -6.72 15.31
C PRO A 194 -16.07 -6.87 14.40
N GLU A 195 -14.89 -6.94 15.02
CA GLU A 195 -13.66 -7.34 14.32
C GLU A 195 -13.68 -8.84 14.01
N VAL A 196 -13.17 -9.22 12.85
CA VAL A 196 -13.18 -10.58 12.31
C VAL A 196 -11.84 -10.92 11.66
N GLY A 197 -11.53 -12.21 11.63
CA GLY A 197 -10.31 -12.74 11.02
C GLY A 197 -9.04 -12.44 11.82
N GLU A 198 -7.90 -12.71 11.19
CA GLU A 198 -6.57 -12.51 11.76
C GLU A 198 -6.11 -11.06 11.68
N LEU A 199 -5.07 -10.73 12.44
CA LEU A 199 -4.39 -9.45 12.33
C LEU A 199 -3.72 -9.34 10.95
N LEU A 200 -4.05 -8.28 10.22
CA LEU A 200 -3.44 -7.95 8.94
C LEU A 200 -2.29 -6.98 9.18
N TYR A 201 -1.12 -7.33 8.65
CA TYR A 201 0.11 -6.56 8.85
C TYR A 201 0.28 -5.51 7.76
N ARG A 202 1.03 -4.45 8.09
CA ARG A 202 1.50 -3.47 7.10
C ARG A 202 2.16 -4.17 5.91
N GLU A 203 1.99 -3.60 4.72
CA GLU A 203 2.53 -4.07 3.43
C GLU A 203 1.92 -5.39 2.94
N THR A 204 0.87 -5.90 3.60
CA THR A 204 0.09 -7.03 3.10
C THR A 204 -0.72 -6.59 1.88
N PRO A 205 -0.60 -7.26 0.72
CA PRO A 205 -1.45 -6.99 -0.43
C PRO A 205 -2.86 -7.57 -0.22
N VAL A 206 -3.89 -6.82 -0.62
CA VAL A 206 -5.30 -7.24 -0.55
C VAL A 206 -6.02 -6.89 -1.85
N GLN A 207 -7.04 -7.69 -2.20
CA GLN A 207 -7.99 -7.31 -3.25
C GLN A 207 -9.07 -6.42 -2.64
N VAL A 208 -9.65 -5.53 -3.45
CA VAL A 208 -10.73 -4.64 -3.06
C VAL A 208 -11.91 -4.92 -3.99
N TYR A 209 -13.01 -5.42 -3.43
CA TYR A 209 -14.20 -5.82 -4.17
C TYR A 209 -15.28 -4.73 -4.18
N GLN A 210 -15.40 -4.01 -3.07
CA GLN A 210 -16.36 -2.92 -2.91
C GLN A 210 -15.76 -1.79 -2.08
N ILE A 211 -16.24 -0.57 -2.33
CA ILE A 211 -15.94 0.62 -1.55
C ILE A 211 -17.28 1.21 -1.11
N VAL A 212 -17.48 1.41 0.18
CA VAL A 212 -18.72 1.92 0.77
C VAL A 212 -18.40 3.11 1.66
N MET A 213 -19.08 4.23 1.42
CA MET A 213 -19.09 5.37 2.34
C MET A 213 -20.03 5.10 3.50
N LYS A 214 -19.52 5.11 4.73
CA LYS A 214 -20.33 5.02 5.95
C LYS A 214 -19.72 5.85 7.06
N ASP A 215 -20.55 6.62 7.76
CA ASP A 215 -20.15 7.51 8.85
C ASP A 215 -19.04 8.50 8.45
N GLY A 216 -19.07 8.95 7.19
CA GLY A 216 -18.08 9.89 6.63
C GLY A 216 -16.74 9.27 6.25
N VAL A 217 -16.60 7.94 6.31
CA VAL A 217 -15.35 7.22 6.02
C VAL A 217 -15.58 6.17 4.93
N GLU A 218 -14.58 5.99 4.05
CA GLU A 218 -14.58 4.90 3.08
C GLU A 218 -14.20 3.58 3.76
N TRP A 219 -15.00 2.56 3.50
CA TRP A 219 -14.77 1.18 3.91
C TRP A 219 -14.56 0.31 2.68
N PHE A 220 -13.53 -0.51 2.71
CA PHE A 220 -13.04 -1.33 1.62
C PHE A 220 -13.30 -2.79 1.94
N GLN A 221 -14.09 -3.48 1.11
CA GLN A 221 -14.32 -4.90 1.25
C GLN A 221 -13.13 -5.67 0.66
N ILE A 222 -12.42 -6.42 1.51
CA ILE A 222 -11.23 -7.18 1.15
C ILE A 222 -11.43 -8.69 1.11
N GLY A 223 -12.63 -9.15 1.46
CA GLY A 223 -13.03 -10.56 1.51
C GLY A 223 -14.50 -10.71 1.92
N PHE A 224 -14.94 -11.95 2.11
CA PHE A 224 -16.27 -12.23 2.64
C PHE A 224 -16.42 -11.63 4.04
N ASP A 225 -17.38 -10.72 4.21
CA ASP A 225 -17.63 -10.01 5.47
C ASP A 225 -16.36 -9.43 6.11
N GLN A 226 -15.43 -8.93 5.29
CA GLN A 226 -14.18 -8.35 5.76
C GLN A 226 -14.01 -6.95 5.20
N TRP A 227 -14.15 -5.96 6.08
CA TRP A 227 -14.11 -4.55 5.74
C TRP A 227 -12.98 -3.83 6.47
N ILE A 228 -12.24 -3.02 5.74
CA ILE A 228 -11.14 -2.21 6.26
C ILE A 228 -11.41 -0.74 6.00
N GLU A 229 -11.09 0.10 6.97
CA GLU A 229 -11.23 1.54 6.86
C GLU A 229 -10.11 2.17 6.01
N ARG A 230 -10.42 3.25 5.28
CA ARG A 230 -9.49 4.05 4.45
C ARG A 230 -8.12 4.30 5.06
N ARG A 231 -8.04 4.60 6.37
CA ARG A 231 -6.77 4.94 7.02
C ARG A 231 -5.73 3.83 6.95
N PHE A 232 -6.16 2.57 6.84
CA PHE A 232 -5.30 1.40 6.87
C PHE A 232 -4.90 0.89 5.49
N ILE A 233 -5.47 1.40 4.40
CA ILE A 233 -5.27 0.84 3.06
C ILE A 233 -4.97 1.92 2.02
N ARG A 234 -4.12 1.57 1.04
CA ARG A 234 -3.92 2.32 -0.19
C ARG A 234 -4.32 1.48 -1.39
N VAL A 235 -5.11 2.04 -2.27
CA VAL A 235 -5.78 1.30 -3.35
C VAL A 235 -5.22 1.69 -4.71
N VAL A 236 -5.05 0.69 -5.55
CA VAL A 236 -4.79 0.79 -6.98
C VAL A 236 -6.09 0.43 -7.70
N THR A 237 -6.61 1.41 -8.44
CA THR A 237 -7.68 1.20 -9.41
C THR A 237 -7.04 1.07 -10.79
N VAL A 238 -7.25 -0.07 -11.44
CA VAL A 238 -6.59 -0.35 -12.72
C VAL A 238 -7.25 0.46 -13.83
N ASN A 239 -6.45 1.29 -14.51
CA ASN A 239 -6.86 2.03 -15.68
C ASN A 239 -5.87 1.78 -16.82
N PRO A 240 -6.16 0.84 -17.74
CA PRO A 240 -5.27 0.53 -18.85
C PRO A 240 -5.33 1.57 -19.99
N THR A 241 -6.12 2.63 -19.84
CA THR A 241 -6.23 3.70 -20.85
C THR A 241 -5.06 4.66 -20.66
N PRO A 242 -4.23 4.90 -21.70
CA PRO A 242 -3.15 5.87 -21.61
C PRO A 242 -3.68 7.27 -21.27
N PRO A 243 -3.02 8.02 -20.37
CA PRO A 243 -3.29 9.44 -20.16
C PRO A 243 -3.14 10.25 -21.45
N GLU A 244 -3.89 11.34 -21.57
CA GLU A 244 -3.77 12.26 -22.71
C GLU A 244 -2.33 12.76 -22.87
N GLY A 245 -1.77 12.63 -24.08
CA GLY A 245 -0.37 13.00 -24.38
C GLY A 245 0.61 11.82 -24.39
N VAL A 246 0.25 10.66 -23.84
CA VAL A 246 1.06 9.45 -23.94
C VAL A 246 0.99 8.89 -25.37
N ASP A 247 2.10 8.95 -26.09
CA ASP A 247 2.21 8.66 -27.53
C ASP A 247 2.76 7.26 -27.86
N ASN A 248 3.29 6.53 -26.88
CA ASN A 248 3.99 5.26 -27.07
C ASN A 248 3.35 4.06 -26.31
N ASN A 249 2.18 4.27 -25.69
CA ASN A 249 1.49 3.30 -24.82
C ASN A 249 2.35 2.72 -23.68
N ARG A 250 3.36 3.46 -23.20
CA ARG A 250 4.21 3.09 -22.07
C ARG A 250 4.28 4.24 -21.08
N TRP A 251 3.78 4.03 -19.87
CA TRP A 251 3.81 5.07 -18.85
C TRP A 251 3.92 4.48 -17.44
N ILE A 252 4.51 5.29 -16.58
CA ILE A 252 4.52 5.14 -15.13
C ILE A 252 3.46 6.10 -14.60
N GLU A 253 2.50 5.59 -13.86
CA GLU A 253 1.49 6.41 -13.20
C GLU A 253 1.80 6.49 -11.70
N VAL A 254 1.80 7.71 -11.15
CA VAL A 254 1.98 8.02 -9.74
C VAL A 254 0.71 8.68 -9.22
N ASN A 255 0.01 8.00 -8.31
CA ASN A 255 -1.18 8.52 -7.65
C ASN A 255 -0.79 9.14 -6.30
N LEU A 256 -0.92 10.46 -6.19
CA LEU A 256 -0.54 11.22 -4.99
C LEU A 256 -1.52 11.03 -3.82
N TYR A 257 -2.78 10.70 -4.08
CA TYR A 257 -3.75 10.44 -3.00
C TYR A 257 -3.57 9.05 -2.41
N GLU A 258 -3.38 8.05 -3.27
CA GLU A 258 -3.19 6.66 -2.86
C GLU A 258 -1.74 6.33 -2.54
N GLN A 259 -0.78 7.21 -2.88
CA GLN A 259 0.64 6.94 -2.67
C GLN A 259 1.06 5.60 -3.28
N THR A 260 0.59 5.36 -4.51
CA THR A 260 0.87 4.17 -5.30
C THR A 260 1.51 4.55 -6.62
N LEU A 261 2.28 3.61 -7.16
CA LEU A 261 2.86 3.69 -8.49
C LEU A 261 2.43 2.46 -9.28
N THR A 262 2.03 2.67 -10.52
CA THR A 262 1.71 1.60 -11.47
C THR A 262 2.46 1.79 -12.77
N VAL A 263 2.74 0.69 -13.46
CA VAL A 263 3.48 0.68 -14.72
C VAL A 263 2.65 -0.03 -15.75
N TYR A 264 2.37 0.67 -16.85
CA TYR A 264 1.58 0.15 -17.95
C TYR A 264 2.38 0.10 -19.24
N GLU A 265 2.13 -0.94 -20.03
CA GLU A 265 2.64 -1.09 -21.38
C GLU A 265 1.58 -1.75 -22.26
N ASN A 266 1.22 -1.10 -23.38
CA ASN A 266 0.27 -1.62 -24.36
C ASN A 266 -1.07 -2.08 -23.74
N GLY A 267 -1.62 -1.25 -22.83
CA GLY A 267 -2.88 -1.53 -22.12
C GLY A 267 -2.80 -2.64 -21.07
N ARG A 268 -1.59 -3.10 -20.71
CA ARG A 268 -1.36 -4.08 -19.65
C ARG A 268 -0.70 -3.44 -18.44
N LEU A 269 -1.27 -3.66 -17.26
CA LEU A 269 -0.59 -3.42 -15.99
C LEU A 269 0.53 -4.45 -15.87
N LEU A 270 1.78 -3.99 -15.73
CA LEU A 270 2.95 -4.84 -15.57
C LEU A 270 3.42 -4.89 -14.12
N PHE A 271 3.38 -3.76 -13.43
CA PHE A 271 3.90 -3.61 -12.08
C PHE A 271 3.09 -2.59 -11.28
N ALA A 272 2.95 -2.83 -9.98
CA ALA A 272 2.38 -1.87 -9.05
C ALA A 272 3.07 -1.96 -7.69
N THR A 273 3.24 -0.82 -7.02
CA THR A 273 3.80 -0.75 -5.66
C THR A 273 3.26 0.45 -4.88
N MET A 274 3.55 0.50 -3.57
CA MET A 274 3.41 1.72 -2.76
C MET A 274 4.66 2.59 -2.89
N VAL A 275 4.46 3.90 -2.85
CA VAL A 275 5.55 4.90 -2.89
C VAL A 275 5.39 5.90 -1.74
N ALA A 276 6.40 6.73 -1.54
CA ALA A 276 6.27 7.96 -0.75
C ALA A 276 6.65 9.14 -1.63
N THR A 277 5.72 10.08 -1.82
CA THR A 277 5.92 11.28 -2.66
C THR A 277 6.16 12.52 -1.80
N GLY A 278 6.35 13.66 -2.46
CA GLY A 278 6.43 14.96 -1.82
C GLY A 278 5.13 15.31 -1.10
N GLY A 279 5.24 15.80 0.13
CA GLY A 279 4.13 16.33 0.93
C GLY A 279 4.34 17.80 1.23
N GLU A 280 3.42 18.44 1.93
CA GLU A 280 3.53 19.86 2.30
C GLU A 280 4.85 20.15 3.06
N PRO A 281 5.57 21.25 2.73
CA PRO A 281 5.35 22.20 1.63
C PRO A 281 5.97 21.79 0.28
N PHE A 282 6.69 20.67 0.25
CA PHE A 282 7.52 20.20 -0.85
C PHE A 282 6.81 19.16 -1.74
N TYR A 283 5.70 19.57 -2.36
CA TYR A 283 4.83 18.68 -3.12
C TYR A 283 5.51 18.08 -4.37
N THR A 284 5.20 16.81 -4.68
CA THR A 284 5.47 16.27 -6.02
C THR A 284 4.45 16.89 -6.99
N ARG A 285 4.95 17.51 -8.06
CA ARG A 285 4.10 18.23 -9.02
C ARG A 285 3.22 17.30 -9.85
N PRO A 286 1.88 17.48 -9.87
CA PRO A 286 1.02 16.83 -10.84
C PRO A 286 1.35 17.25 -12.27
N GLY A 287 1.22 16.33 -13.22
CA GLY A 287 1.47 16.61 -14.64
C GLY A 287 1.92 15.37 -15.41
N LEU A 288 2.18 15.58 -16.70
CA LEU A 288 2.72 14.58 -17.59
C LEU A 288 4.17 14.95 -17.96
N PHE A 289 5.08 14.04 -17.70
CA PHE A 289 6.53 14.24 -17.83
C PHE A 289 7.19 13.10 -18.58
N LYS A 290 8.44 13.30 -19.01
CA LYS A 290 9.29 12.23 -19.57
C LYS A 290 10.50 12.01 -18.67
N ILE A 291 10.89 10.75 -18.50
CA ILE A 291 12.20 10.44 -17.93
C ILE A 291 13.26 11.01 -18.87
N TYR A 292 14.04 11.99 -18.41
CA TYR A 292 15.06 12.63 -19.24
C TYR A 292 16.48 12.19 -18.88
N GLN A 293 16.69 11.61 -17.70
CA GLN A 293 18.00 11.10 -17.28
C GLN A 293 17.85 9.95 -16.31
N LYS A 294 18.65 8.90 -16.53
CA LYS A 294 18.78 7.76 -15.62
C LYS A 294 20.20 7.65 -15.07
N LYS A 295 20.34 7.43 -13.75
CA LYS A 295 21.61 7.23 -13.07
C LYS A 295 21.56 6.00 -12.17
N PRO A 296 22.48 5.03 -12.32
CA PRO A 296 22.51 3.84 -11.46
C PRO A 296 22.73 4.17 -9.99
N LEU A 297 23.58 5.18 -9.72
CA LEU A 297 23.86 5.74 -8.41
C LEU A 297 23.99 7.26 -8.55
N GLU A 298 23.51 8.01 -7.56
CA GLU A 298 23.64 9.47 -7.49
C GLU A 298 23.83 9.90 -6.04
N THR A 299 24.77 10.80 -5.76
CA THR A 299 24.82 11.48 -4.46
C THR A 299 23.83 12.63 -4.44
N MET A 300 22.81 12.53 -3.60
CA MET A 300 21.81 13.58 -3.39
C MET A 300 22.13 14.36 -2.11
N GLN A 301 22.35 15.66 -2.23
CA GLN A 301 22.58 16.54 -1.09
C GLN A 301 21.98 17.92 -1.35
N GLY A 302 21.55 18.58 -0.30
CA GLY A 302 20.88 19.86 -0.42
C GLY A 302 20.39 20.38 0.92
N ALA A 303 19.84 21.58 0.88
CA ALA A 303 19.14 22.23 1.99
C ALA A 303 18.08 23.15 1.38
N PHE A 304 16.89 23.16 1.95
CA PHE A 304 15.76 23.97 1.50
C PHE A 304 15.61 25.23 2.37
N GLU A 305 16.05 25.17 3.63
CA GLU A 305 16.08 26.34 4.50
C GLU A 305 17.27 27.26 4.18
N ALA A 306 17.05 28.57 4.27
CA ALA A 306 18.10 29.57 4.00
C ALA A 306 19.29 29.44 4.96
N ASP A 307 19.03 29.02 6.20
CA ASP A 307 20.05 28.75 7.22
C ASP A 307 20.71 27.36 7.09
N ARG A 308 20.23 26.55 6.13
CA ARG A 308 20.65 25.17 5.86
C ARG A 308 20.49 24.21 7.04
N SER A 309 19.64 24.54 8.01
CA SER A 309 19.41 23.72 9.20
C SER A 309 18.81 22.35 8.88
N ASP A 310 18.23 22.19 7.70
CA ASP A 310 17.63 20.98 7.16
C ASP A 310 18.55 20.18 6.22
N PHE A 311 19.84 20.54 6.15
CA PHE A 311 20.79 19.92 5.23
C PHE A 311 20.75 18.38 5.29
N TYR A 312 20.69 17.76 4.13
CA TYR A 312 20.74 16.31 3.94
C TYR A 312 21.90 15.91 3.04
N TYR A 313 22.40 14.69 3.26
CA TYR A 313 23.48 14.08 2.49
C TYR A 313 23.19 12.59 2.31
N LEU A 314 22.97 12.17 1.07
CA LEU A 314 22.59 10.82 0.71
C LEU A 314 23.53 10.33 -0.40
N GLU A 315 24.54 9.58 -0.02
CA GLU A 315 25.51 9.05 -0.98
C GLU A 315 25.00 7.81 -1.72
N ASP A 316 25.28 7.74 -3.02
CA ASP A 316 24.98 6.58 -3.87
C ASP A 316 23.51 6.11 -3.81
N VAL A 317 22.58 7.06 -3.88
CA VAL A 317 21.14 6.77 -4.03
C VAL A 317 20.92 5.98 -5.32
N PRO A 318 20.42 4.73 -5.23
CA PRO A 318 20.38 3.86 -6.38
C PRO A 318 19.16 4.11 -7.26
N TRP A 319 19.33 3.80 -8.54
CA TRP A 319 18.24 3.71 -9.52
C TRP A 319 17.47 5.02 -9.74
N THR A 320 18.21 6.13 -9.79
CA THR A 320 17.63 7.47 -9.93
C THR A 320 17.17 7.72 -11.36
N MET A 321 15.92 8.15 -11.53
CA MET A 321 15.29 8.47 -12.82
C MET A 321 14.64 9.85 -12.71
N TYR A 322 15.28 10.87 -13.27
CA TYR A 322 14.75 12.23 -13.26
C TYR A 322 13.66 12.39 -14.32
N PHE A 323 12.55 13.00 -13.92
CA PHE A 323 11.41 13.23 -14.80
C PHE A 323 10.93 14.70 -14.79
N ASP A 324 11.21 15.45 -13.73
CA ASP A 324 10.79 16.85 -13.63
C ASP A 324 11.78 17.69 -12.82
N GLN A 325 12.69 18.39 -13.50
CA GLN A 325 13.78 19.12 -12.84
C GLN A 325 14.50 18.18 -11.84
N ALA A 326 14.83 18.61 -10.63
CA ALA A 326 15.47 17.72 -9.66
C ALA A 326 14.53 16.66 -9.03
N ARG A 327 13.25 16.56 -9.41
CA ARG A 327 12.36 15.49 -8.95
C ARG A 327 12.63 14.21 -9.73
N ALA A 328 12.87 13.13 -8.98
CA ALA A 328 13.20 11.82 -9.51
C ALA A 328 12.39 10.71 -8.85
N LEU A 329 12.25 9.59 -9.56
CA LEU A 329 11.94 8.29 -9.00
C LEU A 329 13.25 7.64 -8.60
N HIS A 330 13.39 7.11 -7.39
CA HIS A 330 14.62 6.43 -6.98
C HIS A 330 14.41 5.44 -5.83
N GLY A 331 15.39 4.58 -5.60
CA GLY A 331 15.41 3.68 -4.45
C GLY A 331 15.77 4.43 -3.17
N ALA A 332 14.95 4.27 -2.13
CA ALA A 332 15.21 4.83 -0.81
C ALA A 332 15.75 3.76 0.13
N TYR A 333 17.05 3.81 0.43
CA TYR A 333 17.66 2.94 1.46
C TYR A 333 17.39 3.44 2.89
N TRP A 334 16.88 4.66 3.05
CA TRP A 334 16.37 5.11 4.34
C TRP A 334 14.98 4.53 4.60
N ARG A 335 14.52 4.58 5.85
CA ARG A 335 13.18 4.11 6.22
C ARG A 335 12.10 5.05 5.70
N ALA A 336 11.84 5.02 4.39
CA ALA A 336 10.70 5.70 3.78
C ALA A 336 9.38 5.06 4.22
N TRP A 337 8.37 5.89 4.47
CA TRP A 337 7.03 5.45 4.84
C TRP A 337 6.15 5.30 3.60
N TYR A 338 6.34 4.20 2.86
CA TYR A 338 5.53 3.91 1.68
C TYR A 338 4.02 3.92 2.01
N GLY A 339 3.21 4.53 1.15
CA GLY A 339 1.78 4.78 1.39
C GLY A 339 1.48 6.12 2.07
N PHE A 340 2.51 6.94 2.35
CA PHE A 340 2.37 8.28 2.91
C PHE A 340 3.31 9.27 2.21
N ALA A 341 2.80 10.47 1.92
CA ALA A 341 3.62 11.58 1.44
C ALA A 341 4.52 12.11 2.58
N GLY A 342 5.73 12.53 2.24
CA GLY A 342 6.70 13.06 3.21
C GLY A 342 8.12 13.25 2.67
N THR A 343 8.29 13.26 1.35
CA THR A 343 9.58 13.58 0.71
C THR A 343 9.65 15.06 0.34
N HIS A 344 10.79 15.50 -0.22
CA HIS A 344 10.98 16.85 -0.77
C HIS A 344 10.69 16.89 -2.30
N GLY A 345 9.62 16.22 -2.72
CA GLY A 345 9.16 16.18 -4.11
C GLY A 345 9.56 14.94 -4.91
N CYS A 346 10.62 14.22 -4.54
CA CYS A 346 10.96 12.94 -5.18
C CYS A 346 9.94 11.84 -4.87
N VAL A 347 9.88 10.81 -5.72
CA VAL A 347 9.07 9.61 -5.51
C VAL A 347 9.98 8.51 -5.00
N ASN A 348 9.89 8.20 -3.71
CA ASN A 348 10.67 7.15 -3.07
C ASN A 348 10.01 5.80 -3.32
N LEU A 349 10.80 4.85 -3.82
CA LEU A 349 10.46 3.44 -3.93
C LEU A 349 11.35 2.60 -3.01
N SER A 350 10.93 1.37 -2.70
CA SER A 350 11.85 0.37 -2.14
C SER A 350 13.02 0.11 -3.09
N ILE A 351 14.13 -0.40 -2.56
CA ILE A 351 15.30 -0.76 -3.38
C ILE A 351 14.92 -1.77 -4.46
N GLY A 352 14.13 -2.79 -4.11
CA GLY A 352 13.65 -3.81 -5.05
C GLY A 352 12.76 -3.26 -6.15
N ASP A 353 11.82 -2.38 -5.78
CA ASP A 353 10.88 -1.81 -6.74
C ASP A 353 11.57 -0.81 -7.67
N ALA A 354 12.49 0.02 -7.13
CA ALA A 354 13.30 0.92 -7.93
C ALA A 354 14.21 0.17 -8.90
N ALA A 355 14.83 -0.93 -8.46
CA ALA A 355 15.68 -1.77 -9.31
C ALA A 355 14.89 -2.36 -10.49
N TRP A 356 13.69 -2.89 -10.23
CA TRP A 356 12.81 -3.41 -11.28
C TRP A 356 12.40 -2.29 -12.25
N LEU A 357 11.92 -1.16 -11.71
CA LEU A 357 11.44 -0.03 -12.51
C LEU A 357 12.56 0.54 -13.39
N TYR A 358 13.76 0.67 -12.84
CA TYR A 358 14.93 1.17 -13.56
C TYR A 358 15.35 0.23 -14.70
N GLN A 359 15.20 -1.08 -14.56
CA GLN A 359 15.48 -2.03 -15.63
C GLN A 359 14.43 -1.97 -16.74
N TRP A 360 13.16 -1.77 -16.39
CA TRP A 360 12.07 -1.68 -17.36
C TRP A 360 12.03 -0.33 -18.11
N ALA A 361 12.25 0.77 -17.38
CA ALA A 361 12.07 2.13 -17.89
C ALA A 361 13.20 2.54 -18.85
N ARG A 362 12.87 3.41 -19.80
CA ARG A 362 13.80 4.04 -20.74
C ARG A 362 13.71 5.55 -20.63
N GLU A 363 14.80 6.24 -20.95
CA GLU A 363 14.70 7.69 -21.20
C GLU A 363 13.70 7.95 -22.33
N GLY A 364 12.79 8.89 -22.12
CA GLY A 364 11.65 9.17 -22.98
C GLY A 364 10.34 8.49 -22.58
N ASP A 365 10.35 7.48 -21.70
CA ASP A 365 9.11 6.91 -21.15
C ASP A 365 8.36 7.94 -20.30
N TRP A 366 7.03 7.87 -20.33
CA TRP A 366 6.17 8.86 -19.68
C TRP A 366 6.02 8.59 -18.18
N VAL A 367 5.96 9.67 -17.40
CA VAL A 367 5.60 9.69 -15.98
C VAL A 367 4.37 10.58 -15.83
N TYR A 368 3.23 9.99 -15.48
CA TYR A 368 1.98 10.67 -15.23
C TYR A 368 1.75 10.77 -13.71
N VAL A 369 1.77 11.99 -13.18
CA VAL A 369 1.55 12.27 -11.76
C VAL A 369 0.21 12.96 -11.59
N TRP A 370 -0.64 12.44 -10.71
CA TRP A 370 -1.98 13.00 -10.50
C TRP A 370 -2.49 12.83 -9.07
N ASP A 371 -3.44 13.68 -8.69
CA ASP A 371 -4.12 13.66 -7.38
C ASP A 371 -5.64 13.72 -7.57
N PRO A 372 -6.39 12.63 -7.34
CA PRO A 372 -7.85 12.64 -7.40
C PRO A 372 -8.52 13.50 -6.32
N SER A 373 -7.82 13.82 -5.22
CA SER A 373 -8.42 14.52 -4.07
C SER A 373 -8.50 16.04 -4.25
N GLY A 374 -7.76 16.59 -5.23
CA GLY A 374 -7.66 18.04 -5.45
C GLY A 374 -6.96 18.81 -4.33
N LYS A 375 -6.25 18.11 -3.43
CA LYS A 375 -5.56 18.72 -2.28
C LYS A 375 -4.12 19.14 -2.59
N THR A 376 -3.53 18.56 -3.64
CA THR A 376 -2.21 18.96 -4.11
C THR A 376 -2.31 20.28 -4.88
N PRO A 377 -1.54 21.32 -4.52
CA PRO A 377 -1.57 22.61 -5.22
C PRO A 377 -1.25 22.45 -6.71
N THR A 378 -1.85 23.26 -7.58
CA THR A 378 -1.51 23.27 -9.02
C THR A 378 -0.81 24.55 -9.45
N ASP A 379 -0.71 25.53 -8.56
CA ASP A 379 0.00 26.78 -8.81
C ASP A 379 1.52 26.53 -8.92
N PRO A 380 2.16 26.95 -10.02
CA PRO A 380 3.61 26.82 -10.23
C PRO A 380 4.48 27.38 -9.11
N SER A 381 4.00 28.36 -8.33
CA SER A 381 4.76 28.98 -7.23
C SER A 381 5.09 28.03 -6.09
N PHE A 382 4.38 26.91 -5.97
CA PHE A 382 4.66 25.83 -4.99
C PHE A 382 5.78 24.89 -5.44
N TYR A 383 6.34 25.07 -6.65
CA TYR A 383 7.27 24.13 -7.25
C TYR A 383 8.59 24.79 -7.63
N THR A 384 9.63 24.53 -6.82
CA THR A 384 10.99 24.99 -7.12
C THR A 384 11.79 23.95 -7.92
N ALA A 385 12.94 24.35 -8.48
CA ALA A 385 13.76 23.50 -9.33
C ALA A 385 14.57 22.41 -8.59
N GLY A 386 14.70 22.50 -7.26
CA GLY A 386 15.62 21.69 -6.45
C GLY A 386 15.04 20.39 -5.88
N GLY A 387 13.88 19.94 -6.35
CA GLY A 387 12.91 19.30 -5.46
C GLY A 387 12.12 20.46 -4.85
N ALA A 388 10.80 20.33 -4.74
CA ALA A 388 9.96 21.46 -4.36
C ALA A 388 10.48 22.11 -3.09
#